data_AF-A0A1G9JHT8-F1
#
_entry.id   AF-A0A1G9JHT8-F1
#
_cell.length_a   1.000
_cell.length_b   1.000
_cell.length_c   1.000
_cell.angle_alpha   90.00
_cell.angle_beta   90.00
_cell.angle_gamma   90.00
#
_symmetry.space_group_name_H-M   'P 1'
#
loop_
_entity.id
_entity.type
_entity.pdbx_description
1 polymer ?
#
loop_
_entity_poly.entity_id
_entity_poly.type
_entity_poly.pdbx_seq_one_letter_code
_entity_poly.pdbx_strand_id
1 'polypeptide(L)'
;MGNDSGNVLLALLTGAAIGAGIGILYAPDKGIETRHKIKDRALEAKHELTERVSHAKDELTKTANEKKEEFEQKLDETISNMSYKADDIIASLERKLEDLKKKNAQLQK
;
A
#
# COMPACT_ATOMS: atom_id res chain seq x y z
N MET A 1 10.01 12.80 -0.89
CA MET A 1 9.36 11.48 -1.06
C MET A 1 10.20 10.59 -1.99
N GLY A 2 11.46 10.30 -1.65
CA GLY A 2 12.36 9.46 -2.48
C GLY A 2 12.73 8.12 -1.83
N ASN A 3 12.20 7.86 -0.64
CA ASN A 3 12.73 6.87 0.29
C ASN A 3 11.81 5.63 0.37
N ASP A 4 10.51 5.79 0.09
CA ASP A 4 9.52 4.73 0.24
C ASP A 4 9.55 3.75 -0.95
N SER A 5 9.75 4.25 -2.17
CA SER A 5 9.86 3.39 -3.37
C SER A 5 11.09 2.47 -3.32
N GLY A 6 12.20 2.95 -2.77
CA GLY A 6 13.40 2.15 -2.54
C GLY A 6 13.17 1.04 -1.51
N ASN A 7 12.46 1.35 -0.44
CA ASN A 7 12.12 0.38 0.62
C ASN A 7 11.17 -0.70 0.11
N VAL A 8 10.17 -0.36 -0.71
CA VAL A 8 9.25 -1.33 -1.31
C VAL A 8 9.98 -2.25 -2.30
N LEU A 9 10.84 -1.71 -3.15
CA LEU A 9 11.64 -2.52 -4.08
C LEU A 9 12.57 -3.48 -3.30
N LEU A 10 13.23 -2.99 -2.24
CA LEU A 10 14.08 -3.81 -1.40
C LEU A 10 13.30 -4.93 -0.70
N ALA A 11 12.11 -4.62 -0.16
CA ALA A 11 11.25 -5.61 0.48
C ALA A 11 10.80 -6.70 -0.51
N LEU A 12 10.42 -6.31 -1.74
CA LEU A 12 10.00 -7.24 -2.78
C LEU A 12 11.16 -8.16 -3.22
N LEU A 13 12.34 -7.60 -3.47
CA LEU A 13 13.53 -8.38 -3.84
C LEU A 13 13.95 -9.34 -2.72
N THR A 14 13.88 -8.89 -1.47
CA THR A 14 14.18 -9.72 -0.29
C THR A 14 13.20 -10.89 -0.19
N GLY A 15 11.90 -10.63 -0.31
CA GLY A 15 10.88 -11.68 -0.30
C GLY A 15 11.04 -12.67 -1.46
N ALA A 16 11.31 -12.17 -2.67
CA ALA A 16 11.54 -13.00 -3.85
C ALA A 16 12.79 -13.88 -3.69
N ALA A 17 13.89 -13.35 -3.15
CA ALA A 17 15.11 -14.11 -2.90
C ALA A 17 14.89 -15.23 -1.86
N ILE A 18 14.15 -14.94 -0.78
CA ILE A 18 13.79 -15.96 0.22
C ILE A 18 12.92 -17.05 -0.41
N GLY A 19 11.87 -16.68 -1.14
CA GLY A 19 10.97 -17.62 -1.79
C GLY A 19 11.68 -18.50 -2.83
N ALA A 20 12.49 -17.90 -3.70
CA ALA A 20 13.29 -18.64 -4.68
C ALA A 20 14.33 -19.54 -4.02
N GLY A 21 14.98 -19.06 -2.94
CA GLY A 21 15.92 -19.85 -2.15
C GLY A 21 15.25 -21.11 -1.57
N ILE A 22 14.08 -20.96 -0.94
CA ILE A 22 13.31 -22.10 -0.42
C ILE A 22 12.89 -23.05 -1.55
N GLY A 23 12.40 -22.52 -2.68
CA GLY A 23 11.97 -23.33 -3.82
C GLY A 23 13.10 -24.17 -4.43
N ILE A 24 14.29 -23.57 -4.61
CA ILE A 24 15.47 -24.27 -5.14
C ILE A 24 15.98 -25.33 -4.15
N LEU A 25 15.96 -25.04 -2.84
CA LEU A 25 16.36 -26.01 -1.81
C LEU A 25 15.38 -27.18 -1.70
N TYR A 26 14.09 -26.92 -1.89
CA TYR A 26 13.06 -27.96 -1.87
C TYR A 26 13.13 -28.86 -3.11
N ALA A 27 13.43 -28.31 -4.29
CA ALA A 27 13.50 -29.04 -5.55
C ALA A 27 14.77 -28.68 -6.34
N PRO A 28 15.92 -29.32 -6.04
CA PRO A 28 17.16 -29.05 -6.74
C PRO A 28 17.25 -29.79 -8.09
N ASP A 29 17.44 -29.02 -9.15
CA ASP A 29 17.82 -29.52 -10.48
C ASP A 29 19.34 -29.62 -10.64
N LYS A 30 19.81 -30.40 -11.63
CA LYS A 30 21.24 -30.46 -11.99
C LYS A 30 21.70 -29.11 -12.51
N GLY A 31 22.87 -28.63 -12.06
CA GLY A 31 23.35 -27.28 -12.39
C GLY A 31 23.52 -26.96 -13.88
N ILE A 32 23.81 -27.95 -14.73
CA ILE A 32 23.88 -27.78 -16.19
C ILE A 32 22.48 -27.48 -16.76
N GLU A 33 21.48 -28.25 -16.34
CA GLU A 33 20.08 -28.07 -16.71
C GLU A 33 19.54 -26.73 -16.17
N THR A 34 19.90 -26.36 -14.94
CA THR A 34 19.48 -25.09 -14.32
C THR A 34 19.97 -23.89 -15.13
N ARG A 35 21.24 -23.87 -15.57
CA ARG A 35 21.75 -22.76 -16.40
C ARG A 35 21.06 -22.69 -17.76
N HIS A 36 20.81 -23.83 -18.39
CA HIS A 36 20.08 -23.89 -19.66
C HIS A 36 18.66 -23.35 -19.50
N LYS A 37 17.92 -23.87 -18.50
CA LYS A 37 16.56 -23.41 -18.17
C LYS A 37 16.53 -21.92 -17.85
N ILE A 38 17.47 -21.39 -17.06
CA ILE A 38 17.52 -19.95 -16.73
C ILE A 38 17.66 -19.12 -18.01
N LYS A 39 18.55 -19.51 -18.94
CA LYS A 39 18.77 -18.78 -20.18
C LYS A 39 17.50 -18.73 -21.04
N ASP A 40 16.85 -19.88 -21.24
CA ASP A 40 15.66 -19.96 -22.08
C ASP A 40 14.48 -19.21 -21.44
N ARG A 41 14.25 -19.44 -20.15
CA ARG A 41 13.18 -18.79 -19.39
C ARG A 41 13.39 -17.29 -19.28
N ALA A 42 14.63 -16.79 -19.20
CA ALA A 42 14.90 -15.36 -19.17
C ALA A 42 14.52 -14.68 -20.50
N LEU A 43 14.79 -15.33 -21.64
CA LEU A 43 14.41 -14.80 -22.96
C LEU A 43 12.90 -14.79 -23.15
N GLU A 44 12.23 -15.88 -22.80
CA GLU A 44 10.78 -16.02 -22.87
C GLU A 44 10.08 -15.04 -21.91
N ALA A 45 10.50 -15.00 -20.64
CA ALA A 45 9.95 -14.09 -19.65
C ALA A 45 10.15 -12.63 -20.03
N LYS A 46 11.27 -12.24 -20.66
CA LYS A 46 11.46 -10.88 -21.16
C LYS A 46 10.39 -10.52 -22.20
N HIS A 47 10.12 -11.42 -23.13
CA HIS A 47 9.14 -11.18 -24.19
C HIS A 47 7.72 -11.08 -23.59
N GLU A 48 7.31 -12.09 -22.81
CA GLU A 48 6.00 -12.11 -22.17
C GLU A 48 5.79 -10.96 -21.18
N LEU A 49 6.81 -10.61 -20.40
CA LEU A 49 6.72 -9.50 -19.44
C LEU A 49 6.54 -8.18 -20.18
N THR A 50 7.22 -7.98 -21.31
CA THR A 50 7.07 -6.75 -22.09
C THR A 50 5.64 -6.58 -22.59
N GLU A 51 5.06 -7.65 -23.13
CA GLU A 51 3.68 -7.67 -23.62
C GLU A 51 2.68 -7.50 -22.46
N ARG A 52 2.79 -8.31 -21.41
CA ARG A 52 1.90 -8.26 -20.24
C ARG A 52 1.99 -6.95 -19.48
N VAL A 53 3.17 -6.35 -19.34
CA VAL A 53 3.33 -5.03 -18.71
C VAL A 53 2.71 -3.95 -19.57
N SER A 54 2.82 -4.02 -20.89
CA SER A 54 2.15 -3.06 -21.77
C SER A 54 0.63 -3.14 -21.59
N HIS A 55 0.05 -4.33 -21.69
CA HIS A 55 -1.39 -4.53 -21.50
C HIS A 55 -1.85 -4.15 -20.08
N ALA A 56 -1.11 -4.58 -19.06
CA ALA A 56 -1.45 -4.26 -17.68
C ALA A 56 -1.33 -2.76 -17.38
N LYS A 57 -0.38 -2.04 -17.99
CA LYS A 57 -0.30 -0.59 -17.85
C LYS A 57 -1.51 0.10 -18.44
N ASP A 58 -1.97 -0.31 -19.61
CA ASP A 58 -3.13 0.31 -20.27
C ASP A 58 -4.42 0.04 -19.48
N GLU A 59 -4.65 -1.20 -19.06
CA GLU A 59 -5.80 -1.57 -18.23
C GLU A 59 -5.75 -0.94 -16.84
N LEU A 60 -4.57 -0.90 -16.22
CA LEU A 60 -4.39 -0.29 -14.89
C LEU A 60 -4.56 1.22 -14.98
N THR A 61 -4.09 1.89 -16.03
CA THR A 61 -4.27 3.34 -16.20
C THR A 61 -5.74 3.69 -16.36
N LYS A 62 -6.47 2.91 -17.17
CA LYS A 62 -7.92 3.08 -17.34
C LYS A 62 -8.67 2.86 -16.02
N THR A 63 -8.42 1.73 -15.36
CA THR A 63 -9.08 1.38 -14.09
C THR A 63 -8.69 2.34 -12.97
N ALA A 64 -7.44 2.79 -12.92
CA ALA A 64 -6.96 3.73 -11.92
C ALA A 64 -7.61 5.10 -12.08
N ASN A 65 -7.83 5.58 -13.31
CA ASN A 65 -8.55 6.84 -13.53
C ASN A 65 -10.01 6.73 -13.08
N GLU A 66 -10.71 5.66 -13.47
CA GLU A 66 -12.09 5.40 -13.05
C GLU A 66 -12.21 5.29 -11.52
N LYS A 67 -11.31 4.53 -10.88
CA LYS A 67 -11.28 4.39 -9.41
C LYS A 67 -10.83 5.65 -8.70
N LYS A 68 -9.97 6.48 -9.31
CA LYS A 68 -9.52 7.73 -8.71
C LYS A 68 -10.69 8.71 -8.63
N GLU A 69 -11.51 8.80 -9.66
CA GLU A 69 -12.69 9.67 -9.67
C GLU A 69 -13.74 9.23 -8.64
N GLU A 70 -14.01 7.91 -8.55
CA GLU A 70 -14.89 7.35 -7.52
C GLU A 70 -14.31 7.52 -6.09
N PHE A 71 -12.99 7.41 -5.94
CA PHE A 71 -12.30 7.62 -4.68
C PHE A 71 -12.33 9.09 -4.25
N GLU A 72 -12.11 10.03 -5.16
CA GLU A 72 -12.22 11.47 -4.88
C GLU A 72 -13.63 11.82 -4.41
N GLN A 73 -14.68 11.31 -5.06
CA GLN A 73 -16.06 11.51 -4.63
C GLN A 73 -16.34 10.93 -3.23
N LYS A 74 -15.92 9.68 -2.97
CA LYS A 74 -16.08 9.06 -1.64
C LYS A 74 -15.26 9.77 -0.57
N LEU A 75 -14.08 10.30 -0.93
CA LEU A 75 -13.23 11.02 -0.02
C LEU A 75 -13.86 12.36 0.34
N ASP A 76 -14.39 13.11 -0.63
CA ASP A 76 -15.08 14.38 -0.39
C ASP A 76 -16.35 14.19 0.45
N GLU A 77 -17.12 13.12 0.21
CA GLU A 77 -18.27 12.76 1.05
C GLU A 77 -17.83 12.39 2.47
N THR A 78 -16.74 11.63 2.61
CA THR A 78 -16.18 11.25 3.92
C THR A 78 -15.64 12.45 4.67
N ILE A 79 -14.92 13.36 4.00
CA ILE A 79 -14.37 14.59 4.57
C ILE A 79 -15.51 15.50 5.04
N SER A 80 -16.57 15.64 4.22
CA SER A 80 -17.75 16.42 4.58
C SER A 80 -18.42 15.87 5.84
N ASN A 81 -18.66 14.56 5.89
CA ASN A 81 -19.23 13.89 7.07
C ASN A 81 -18.31 13.96 8.30
N MET A 82 -16.99 13.92 8.10
CA MET A 82 -16.01 14.10 9.17
C MET A 82 -15.96 15.53 9.69
N SER A 83 -16.15 16.55 8.84
CA SER A 83 -16.19 17.95 9.27
C SER A 83 -17.32 18.16 10.29
N TYR A 84 -18.53 17.68 9.99
CA TYR A 84 -19.65 17.77 10.93
C TYR A 84 -19.37 16.99 12.22
N LYS A 85 -18.76 15.80 12.13
CA LYS A 85 -18.37 15.02 13.32
C LYS A 85 -17.26 15.69 14.11
N ALA A 86 -16.34 16.40 13.47
CA ALA A 86 -15.28 17.14 14.12
C ALA A 86 -15.85 18.31 14.94
N ASP A 87 -16.83 19.04 14.40
CA ASP A 87 -17.52 20.11 15.11
C ASP A 87 -18.25 19.58 16.37
N ASP A 88 -18.94 18.44 16.25
CA ASP A 88 -19.58 17.77 17.39
C ASP A 88 -18.57 17.33 18.45
N ILE A 89 -17.40 16.83 18.02
CA ILE A 89 -16.31 16.44 18.90
C ILE A 89 -15.75 17.66 19.63
N ILE A 90 -15.52 18.77 18.92
CA ILE A 90 -15.05 20.04 19.52
C ILE A 90 -16.05 20.51 20.59
N ALA A 91 -17.34 20.54 20.28
CA ALA A 91 -18.38 20.93 21.22
C ALA A 91 -18.46 20.00 22.46
N SER A 92 -18.13 18.71 22.30
CA SER A 92 -18.06 17.74 23.39
C SER A 92 -16.80 17.94 24.25
N LEU A 93 -15.67 18.27 23.61
CA LEU A 93 -14.41 18.59 24.29
C LEU A 93 -14.51 19.87 25.11
N GLU A 94 -15.13 20.93 24.57
CA GLU A 94 -15.37 22.18 25.30
C GLU A 94 -16.20 21.96 26.56
N ARG A 95 -17.32 21.22 26.44
CA ARG A 95 -18.15 20.84 27.60
C ARG A 95 -17.35 20.07 28.65
N LYS A 96 -16.58 19.06 28.23
CA LYS A 96 -15.70 18.31 29.16
C LYS A 96 -14.63 19.19 29.79
N LEU A 97 -14.05 20.13 29.05
CA LEU A 97 -13.04 21.06 29.56
C LEU A 97 -13.65 22.01 30.61
N GLU A 98 -14.86 22.49 30.38
CA GLU A 98 -15.60 23.35 31.30
C GLU A 98 -15.95 22.62 32.60
N ASP A 99 -16.42 21.38 32.50
CA ASP A 99 -16.68 20.51 33.64
C ASP A 99 -15.40 20.24 34.44
N LEU A 100 -14.29 19.94 33.76
CA LEU A 100 -12.99 19.76 34.42
C LEU A 100 -12.51 21.04 35.12
N LYS A 101 -12.68 22.22 34.51
CA LYS A 101 -12.35 23.50 35.14
C LYS A 101 -13.19 23.75 36.39
N LYS A 102 -14.51 23.53 36.34
CA LYS A 102 -15.41 23.66 37.50
C LYS A 102 -15.01 22.70 38.62
N LYS A 103 -14.74 21.43 38.28
CA LYS A 103 -14.35 20.40 39.25
C LYS A 103 -12.99 20.70 39.90
N ASN A 104 -12.03 21.21 39.13
CA ASN A 104 -10.73 21.62 39.64
C ASN A 104 -10.85 22.86 40.58
N ALA A 105 -11.68 23.84 40.23
CA ALA A 105 -11.95 25.00 41.09
C ALA A 105 -12.65 24.63 42.41
N GLN A 106 -13.45 23.54 42.43
CA GLN A 106 -14.04 22.99 43.66
C GLN A 106 -13.02 22.25 44.54
N LEU A 107 -11.95 21.69 43.96
CA LEU A 107 -10.88 20.99 44.69
C LEU A 107 -9.80 21.94 45.23
N GLN A 108 -9.72 23.17 44.74
CA GLN A 108 -8.80 24.21 45.23
C GLN A 108 -9.37 25.11 46.34
N LYS A 109 -10.56 24.78 46.87
CA LYS A 109 -11.10 25.33 48.13
C LYS A 109 -10.92 24.33 49.26
#